data_AF-A0A427H8R1-F1
#
_entry.id   AF-A0A427H8R1-F1
#
_cell.length_a   1.000
_cell.length_b   1.000
_cell.length_c   1.000
_cell.angle_alpha   90.00
_cell.angle_beta   90.00
_cell.angle_gamma   90.00
#
_symmetry.space_group_name_H-M   'P 1'
#
loop_
_entity.id
_entity.type
_entity.pdbx_description
1 polymer ?
#
loop_
_entity_poly.entity_id
_entity_poly.type
_entity_poly.pdbx_seq_one_letter_code
_entity_poly.pdbx_strand_id
1 'polypeptide(L)'
;MWHDLSITKVSCIEKTVAEFTVTMIPILPYAKMKIKIYEDQSGFFTGMTDLAIKRKFDGCPECAIGRGSTIEKALEDTILYFKEMLSQDGFTELTEDDISYAEWSDF
;
A
#
# COMPACT_ATOMS: atom_id res chain seq x y z
N MET A 1 17.58 -10.75 -17.81
CA MET A 1 17.41 -9.88 -16.62
C MET A 1 16.46 -10.57 -15.65
N TRP A 2 16.14 -10.00 -14.48
CA TRP A 2 15.17 -10.64 -13.56
C TRP A 2 13.75 -10.76 -14.16
N HIS A 3 13.38 -9.84 -15.07
CA HIS A 3 12.14 -9.90 -15.86
C HIS A 3 11.94 -11.22 -16.63
N ASP A 4 13.04 -11.89 -17.04
CA ASP A 4 12.97 -13.12 -17.82
C ASP A 4 13.05 -14.39 -16.95
N LEU A 5 13.16 -14.24 -15.63
CA LEU A 5 13.26 -15.39 -14.73
C LEU A 5 11.92 -16.14 -14.68
N SER A 6 11.93 -17.38 -15.15
CA SER A 6 10.80 -18.30 -15.04
C SER A 6 11.20 -19.49 -14.17
N ILE A 7 10.52 -19.64 -13.04
CA ILE A 7 10.78 -20.71 -12.06
C ILE A 7 9.51 -21.53 -11.92
N THR A 8 9.62 -22.86 -11.97
CA THR A 8 8.46 -23.75 -11.84
C THR A 8 7.72 -23.48 -10.53
N LYS A 9 6.40 -23.30 -10.60
CA LYS A 9 5.50 -22.92 -9.48
C LYS A 9 5.71 -21.51 -8.91
N VAL A 10 6.39 -20.61 -9.60
CA VAL A 10 6.42 -19.18 -9.28
C VAL A 10 5.63 -18.43 -10.34
N SER A 11 4.59 -17.70 -9.92
CA SER A 11 3.66 -17.01 -10.84
C SER A 11 4.15 -15.64 -11.29
N CYS A 12 4.80 -14.90 -10.40
CA CYS A 12 5.32 -13.57 -10.65
C CYS A 12 6.51 -13.31 -9.72
N ILE A 13 7.45 -12.50 -10.19
CA ILE A 13 8.49 -11.89 -9.37
C ILE A 13 8.26 -10.40 -9.39
N GLU A 14 8.26 -9.77 -8.22
CA GLU A 14 8.15 -8.34 -8.09
C GLU A 14 9.39 -7.80 -7.37
N LYS A 15 9.85 -6.63 -7.79
CA LYS A 15 11.01 -5.96 -7.19
C LYS A 15 10.55 -4.64 -6.57
N THR A 16 10.88 -4.41 -5.30
CA THR A 16 10.73 -3.07 -4.72
C THR A 16 11.68 -2.10 -5.41
N VAL A 17 11.12 -1.06 -6.03
CA VAL A 17 11.85 -0.05 -6.82
C VAL A 17 11.81 1.34 -6.18
N ALA A 18 10.88 1.59 -5.27
CA ALA A 18 10.84 2.82 -4.48
C ALA A 18 10.13 2.60 -3.14
N GLU A 19 10.39 3.49 -2.19
CA GLU A 19 9.67 3.61 -0.93
C GLU A 19 9.46 5.11 -0.64
N PHE A 20 8.25 5.45 -0.21
CA PHE A 20 7.87 6.83 0.10
C PHE A 20 7.35 6.90 1.53
N THR A 21 7.76 7.89 2.29
CA THR A 21 7.10 8.26 3.56
C THR A 21 6.02 9.29 3.26
N VAL A 22 4.78 8.98 3.59
CA VAL A 22 3.62 9.87 3.43
C VAL A 22 3.15 10.32 4.79
N THR A 23 3.07 11.63 5.01
CA THR A 23 2.56 12.22 6.27
C THR A 23 1.13 12.72 6.07
N MET A 24 0.20 12.27 6.90
CA MET A 24 -1.22 12.65 6.87
C MET A 24 -1.72 12.94 8.29
N ILE A 25 -1.62 14.20 8.70
CA ILE A 25 -2.13 14.69 10.00
C ILE A 25 -3.52 15.31 9.79
N PRO A 26 -4.52 15.04 10.65
CA PRO A 26 -4.51 14.18 11.83
C PRO A 26 -4.92 12.72 11.55
N ILE A 27 -5.00 12.34 10.27
CA ILE A 27 -5.60 11.06 9.84
C ILE A 27 -4.87 9.84 10.40
N LEU A 28 -3.54 9.83 10.41
CA LEU A 28 -2.75 8.68 10.84
C LEU A 28 -2.38 8.77 12.32
N PRO A 29 -2.47 7.67 13.10
CA PRO A 29 -2.19 7.68 14.53
C PRO A 29 -0.75 8.11 14.86
N TYR A 30 0.19 7.79 13.97
CA TYR A 30 1.60 8.18 14.08
C TYR A 30 2.03 9.22 13.04
N ALA A 31 1.07 9.98 12.51
CA ALA A 31 1.21 11.00 11.48
C ALA A 31 1.72 10.52 10.11
N LYS A 32 2.39 9.37 10.01
CA LYS A 32 3.04 8.88 8.79
C LYS A 32 2.77 7.40 8.51
N MET A 33 2.89 7.04 7.24
CA MET A 33 2.91 5.68 6.73
C MET A 33 3.97 5.57 5.63
N LYS A 34 4.38 4.36 5.28
CA LYS A 34 5.19 4.10 4.09
C LYS A 34 4.33 3.56 2.96
N ILE A 35 4.72 3.89 1.73
CA ILE A 35 4.22 3.24 0.52
C ILE A 35 5.42 2.65 -0.21
N LYS A 36 5.43 1.32 -0.37
CA LYS A 36 6.40 0.60 -1.20
C LYS A 36 5.85 0.47 -2.60
N ILE A 37 6.68 0.74 -3.61
CA ILE A 37 6.37 0.53 -5.02
C ILE A 37 7.13 -0.68 -5.52
N TYR A 38 6.41 -1.59 -6.14
CA TYR A 38 6.89 -2.83 -6.72
C TYR A 38 6.76 -2.77 -8.24
N GLU A 39 7.83 -3.12 -8.96
CA GLU A 39 7.80 -3.36 -10.40
C GLU A 39 7.65 -4.86 -10.66
N ASP A 40 6.73 -5.23 -11.54
CA ASP A 40 6.52 -6.62 -11.97
C ASP A 40 7.37 -6.96 -13.22
N GLN A 41 7.40 -8.24 -13.60
CA GLN A 41 8.15 -8.70 -14.77
C GLN A 41 7.65 -8.12 -16.11
N SER A 42 6.48 -7.47 -16.14
CA SER A 42 5.91 -6.79 -17.31
C SER A 42 6.20 -5.28 -17.33
N GLY A 43 6.89 -4.75 -16.33
CA GLY A 43 7.21 -3.33 -16.18
C GLY A 43 6.04 -2.47 -15.67
N PHE A 44 5.01 -3.09 -15.07
CA PHE A 44 3.96 -2.37 -14.36
C PHE A 44 4.34 -2.15 -12.90
N PHE A 45 3.77 -1.10 -12.32
CA PHE A 45 4.06 -0.69 -10.95
C PHE A 45 2.82 -0.86 -10.07
N THR A 46 3.03 -1.47 -8.90
CA THR A 46 2.02 -1.61 -7.84
C THR A 46 2.53 -0.91 -6.59
N GLY A 47 1.73 0.01 -6.04
CA GLY A 47 1.99 0.61 -4.73
C GLY A 47 1.17 -0.08 -3.64
N MET A 48 1.75 -0.17 -2.45
CA MET A 48 1.10 -0.76 -1.27
C MET A 48 1.48 0.02 -0.01
N THR A 49 0.48 0.37 0.81
CA THR A 49 0.70 0.93 2.15
C THR A 49 1.26 -0.12 3.11
N ASP A 50 2.15 0.30 4.00
CA ASP A 50 2.71 -0.55 5.07
C ASP A 50 1.74 -0.81 6.24
N LEU A 51 0.66 -0.04 6.30
CA LEU A 51 -0.48 -0.26 7.19
C LEU A 51 -1.73 -0.66 6.42
N ALA A 52 -2.54 -1.48 7.06
CA ALA A 52 -3.84 -1.94 6.63
C ALA A 52 -4.93 -1.32 7.51
N ILE A 53 -6.03 -0.87 6.91
CA ILE A 53 -7.23 -0.40 7.62
C ILE A 53 -8.08 -1.63 7.95
N LYS A 54 -8.51 -1.78 9.20
CA LYS A 54 -9.54 -2.76 9.58
C LYS A 54 -10.88 -2.27 9.06
N ARG A 55 -11.38 -2.92 8.01
CA ARG A 55 -12.54 -2.46 7.27
C ARG A 55 -13.82 -2.62 8.07
N LYS A 56 -14.73 -1.66 8.03
CA LYS A 56 -15.96 -1.71 8.86
C LYS A 56 -16.98 -2.73 8.39
N PHE A 57 -16.96 -3.10 7.11
CA PHE A 57 -17.97 -4.01 6.54
C PHE A 57 -17.73 -5.48 6.89
N ASP A 58 -16.48 -5.90 7.15
CA ASP A 58 -16.14 -7.30 7.48
C ASP A 58 -15.10 -7.46 8.61
N GLY A 59 -14.49 -6.37 9.08
CA GLY A 59 -13.44 -6.38 10.10
C GLY A 59 -12.06 -6.81 9.61
N CYS A 60 -11.92 -7.16 8.32
CA CYS A 60 -10.66 -7.64 7.77
C CYS A 60 -9.68 -6.47 7.57
N PRO A 61 -8.38 -6.63 7.90
CA PRO A 61 -7.37 -5.63 7.57
C PRO A 61 -7.08 -5.64 6.07
N GLU A 62 -7.14 -4.45 5.44
CA GLU A 62 -6.86 -4.26 4.03
C GLU A 62 -5.84 -3.12 3.81
N CYS A 63 -4.74 -3.40 3.09
CA CYS A 63 -3.82 -2.38 2.62
C CYS A 63 -4.41 -1.63 1.43
N ALA A 64 -4.11 -0.35 1.29
CA ALA A 64 -4.40 0.34 0.05
C ALA A 64 -3.42 -0.12 -1.04
N ILE A 65 -3.97 -0.51 -2.19
CA ILE A 65 -3.21 -0.94 -3.37
C ILE A 65 -3.53 -0.01 -4.53
N GLY A 66 -2.49 0.56 -5.14
CA GLY A 66 -2.62 1.35 -6.37
C GLY A 66 -1.79 0.78 -7.51
N ARG A 67 -2.18 1.05 -8.76
CA ARG A 67 -1.51 0.57 -9.96
C ARG A 67 -1.13 1.72 -10.89
N GLY A 68 0.00 1.58 -11.57
CA GLY A 68 0.48 2.60 -12.49
C GLY A 68 1.41 2.06 -13.57
N SER A 69 1.46 2.80 -14.68
CA SER A 69 2.49 2.60 -15.72
C SER A 69 3.81 3.31 -15.38
N THR A 70 3.86 4.06 -14.28
CA THR A 70 5.05 4.69 -13.72
C THR A 70 4.97 4.63 -12.19
N ILE A 71 6.11 4.86 -11.53
CA ILE A 71 6.20 4.93 -10.06
C ILE A 71 5.25 6.00 -9.51
N GLU A 72 5.21 7.19 -10.12
CA GLU A 72 4.38 8.32 -9.67
C GLU A 72 2.89 8.00 -9.79
N LYS A 73 2.48 7.34 -10.89
CA LYS A 73 1.08 6.95 -11.06
C LYS A 73 0.66 5.90 -10.04
N ALA A 74 1.51 4.91 -9.77
CA ALA A 74 1.20 3.90 -8.76
C ALA A 74 1.13 4.52 -7.35
N LEU A 75 2.01 5.47 -7.04
CA LEU A 75 1.97 6.23 -5.78
C LEU A 75 0.70 7.07 -5.64
N GLU A 76 0.35 7.85 -6.68
CA GLU A 76 -0.86 8.68 -6.69
C GLU A 76 -2.11 7.82 -6.52
N ASP A 77 -2.24 6.75 -7.30
CA ASP A 77 -3.37 5.82 -7.24
C ASP A 77 -3.49 5.17 -5.85
N THR A 78 -2.37 4.78 -5.24
CA THR A 78 -2.34 4.19 -3.89
C THR A 78 -2.85 5.19 -2.83
N ILE A 79 -2.42 6.45 -2.89
CA ILE A 79 -2.84 7.50 -1.95
C ILE A 79 -4.33 7.83 -2.14
N LEU A 80 -4.79 7.92 -3.39
CA LEU A 80 -6.20 8.18 -3.69
C LEU A 80 -7.09 7.04 -3.19
N TYR A 81 -6.68 5.79 -3.43
CA TYR A 81 -7.43 4.63 -2.96
C TYR A 81 -7.45 4.55 -1.42
N PHE A 82 -6.33 4.85 -0.75
CA PHE A 82 -6.31 4.95 0.72
C PHE A 82 -7.34 5.97 1.24
N LYS A 83 -7.43 7.15 0.62
CA LYS A 83 -8.45 8.15 0.97
C LYS A 83 -9.88 7.68 0.68
N GLU A 84 -10.08 6.93 -0.39
CA GLU A 84 -11.37 6.32 -0.71
C GLU A 84 -11.77 5.32 0.37
N MET A 85 -10.87 4.44 0.79
CA MET A 85 -11.08 3.48 1.87
C MET A 85 -11.51 4.17 3.16
N LEU A 86 -10.83 5.27 3.55
CA LEU A 86 -11.23 6.09 4.70
C LEU A 86 -12.66 6.63 4.54
N SER A 87 -12.99 7.16 3.36
CA SER A 87 -14.33 7.72 3.10
C SER A 87 -15.42 6.65 3.13
N GLN A 88 -15.16 5.45 2.61
CA GLN A 88 -16.12 4.35 2.58
C GLN A 88 -16.46 3.86 3.99
N ASP A 89 -15.48 3.85 4.90
CA ASP A 89 -15.67 3.48 6.30
C ASP A 89 -16.03 4.69 7.20
N GLY A 90 -16.09 5.90 6.64
CA GLY A 90 -16.40 7.12 7.39
C GLY A 90 -15.37 7.47 8.45
N PHE A 91 -14.09 7.19 8.20
CA PHE A 91 -12.99 7.63 9.06
C PHE A 91 -12.61 9.08 8.77
N THR A 92 -12.58 9.90 9.81
CA THR A 92 -11.97 11.24 9.78
C THR A 92 -10.55 11.22 10.33
N GLU A 93 -10.30 10.34 11.30
CA GLU A 93 -9.01 10.04 11.94
C GLU A 93 -8.97 8.54 12.23
N LEU A 94 -7.79 7.93 12.16
CA LEU A 94 -7.53 6.55 12.53
C LEU A 94 -6.82 6.50 13.87
N THR A 95 -7.23 5.55 14.70
CA THR A 95 -6.53 5.15 15.91
C THR A 95 -5.70 3.88 15.66
N GLU A 96 -4.88 3.49 16.62
CA GLU A 96 -4.13 2.23 16.56
C GLU A 96 -5.05 1.00 16.46
N ASP A 97 -6.24 1.08 17.06
CA ASP A 97 -7.22 0.00 17.01
C ASP A 97 -7.86 -0.14 15.63
N ASP A 98 -7.79 0.88 14.78
CA ASP A 98 -8.37 0.87 13.43
C ASP A 98 -7.42 0.28 12.37
N ILE A 99 -6.15 0.02 12.72
CA ILE A 99 -5.13 -0.42 11.77
C ILE A 99 -4.41 -1.70 12.18
N SER A 100 -3.73 -2.30 11.21
CA SER A 100 -2.75 -3.36 11.41
C SER A 100 -1.52 -3.05 10.56
N TYR A 101 -0.33 -3.14 11.12
CA TYR A 101 0.91 -2.99 10.36
C TYR A 101 1.28 -4.31 9.69
N ALA A 102 1.84 -4.23 8.48
CA ALA A 102 2.30 -5.39 7.74
C ALA A 102 3.53 -6.03 8.41
N GLU A 103 4.45 -5.23 8.95
CA GLU A 103 5.64 -5.70 9.67
C GLU A 103 5.99 -4.85 10.90
N TRP A 104 6.68 -5.46 11.88
CA TRP A 104 7.12 -4.79 13.11
C TRP A 104 8.08 -3.61 12.87
N SER A 105 8.77 -3.55 11.73
CA SER A 105 9.70 -2.46 11.36
C SER A 105 9.02 -1.26 10.71
N ASP A 106 7.69 -1.28 10.59
CA ASP A 106 6.89 -0.20 9.99
C ASP A 106 6.28 0.75 11.04
N PHE A 107 6.67 0.59 12.31
CA PHE A 107 6.40 1.49 13.44
C PHE A 107 7.49 2.57 13.63
#